data_AF-A0A6A7LPN7-F1
#
_entry.id   AF-A0A6A7LPN7-F1
#
_cell.length_a   1.000
_cell.length_b   1.000
_cell.length_c   1.000
_cell.angle_alpha   90.00
_cell.angle_beta   90.00
_cell.angle_gamma   90.00
#
_symmetry.space_group_name_H-M   'P 1'
#
loop_
_entity.id
_entity.type
_entity.pdbx_description
1 polymer ?
#
loop_
_entity_poly.entity_id
_entity_poly.type
_entity_poly.pdbx_seq_one_letter_code
_entity_poly.pdbx_strand_id
1 'polypeptide(L)'
;MSGSRCQRLDVESLVDAYRADLVAAGQFAEHPVTSVARTFLARVGLDGWARLPLADQCALPTKVRRVVSWLIVTGRLRPSADYLVACRPYLGEVAAHHHRALHERFTTVSAELGFAPFVTRLQWSATVKAAALAGLAPDQLTKEALENGRVALTAALSRHRPGSHGVMALSGALFGAETTLYHLGVLDASAQRRPGDRSATRAAAWAAVPDRLAATLCGYIEQVRLPLRPATVYHGRKRTVISEEAEQLFRSKPNSDFGGSRTVISVQAEHPFRMKPNSMGGCGGSI
;
A
#
# COMPACT_ATOMS: atom_id res chain seq x y z
N MET A 1 27.85 -36.06 -5.85
CA MET A 1 28.44 -34.92 -5.10
C MET A 1 28.49 -33.60 -5.89
N SER A 2 27.90 -33.48 -7.10
CA SER A 2 27.94 -32.24 -7.90
C SER A 2 26.85 -31.20 -7.59
N GLY A 3 25.72 -31.59 -6.99
CA GLY A 3 24.59 -30.68 -6.73
C GLY A 3 24.89 -29.60 -5.68
N SER A 4 25.56 -29.96 -4.58
CA SER A 4 25.86 -29.03 -3.47
C SER A 4 26.86 -27.94 -3.85
N ARG A 5 27.72 -28.17 -4.85
CA ARG A 5 28.70 -27.16 -5.31
C ARG A 5 28.04 -26.14 -6.25
N CYS A 6 27.17 -26.59 -7.15
CA CYS A 6 26.42 -25.70 -8.06
C CYS A 6 25.46 -24.79 -7.27
N GLN A 7 24.72 -25.36 -6.30
CA GLN A 7 23.85 -24.60 -5.41
C GLN A 7 24.62 -23.60 -4.55
N ARG A 8 25.83 -23.95 -4.08
CA ARG A 8 26.68 -23.03 -3.31
C ARG A 8 27.20 -21.86 -4.15
N LEU A 9 27.54 -22.11 -5.42
CA LEU A 9 27.97 -21.07 -6.36
C LEU A 9 26.83 -20.11 -6.71
N ASP A 10 25.60 -20.61 -6.81
CA ASP A 10 24.39 -19.78 -6.97
C ASP A 10 24.11 -18.91 -5.72
N VAL A 11 24.25 -19.50 -4.53
CA VAL A 11 24.09 -18.77 -3.26
C VAL A 11 25.12 -17.64 -3.10
N GLU A 12 26.41 -17.91 -3.31
CA GLU A 12 27.44 -16.85 -3.16
C GLU A 12 27.26 -15.75 -4.22
N SER A 13 26.87 -16.10 -5.46
CA SER A 13 26.55 -15.09 -6.49
C SER A 13 25.43 -14.14 -6.05
N LEU A 14 24.38 -14.67 -5.42
CA LEU A 14 23.30 -13.85 -4.86
C LEU A 14 23.73 -13.02 -3.65
N VAL A 15 24.61 -13.54 -2.80
CA VAL A 15 25.17 -12.80 -1.66
C VAL A 15 26.05 -11.66 -2.16
N ASP A 16 26.85 -11.88 -3.20
CA ASP A 16 27.68 -10.86 -3.82
C ASP A 16 26.84 -9.78 -4.49
N ALA A 17 25.78 -10.15 -5.20
CA ALA A 17 24.81 -9.19 -5.75
C ALA A 17 24.15 -8.35 -4.64
N TYR A 18 23.69 -8.99 -3.56
CA TYR A 18 23.12 -8.29 -2.42
C TYR A 18 24.12 -7.32 -1.79
N ARG A 19 25.38 -7.73 -1.63
CA ARG A 19 26.45 -6.88 -1.10
C ARG A 19 26.71 -5.69 -2.02
N ALA A 20 26.85 -5.92 -3.32
CA ALA A 20 27.08 -4.87 -4.30
C ALA A 20 25.94 -3.83 -4.29
N ASP A 21 24.68 -4.29 -4.23
CA ASP A 21 23.52 -3.42 -4.18
C ASP A 21 23.45 -2.59 -2.88
N LEU A 22 23.84 -3.16 -1.74
CA LEU A 22 23.95 -2.41 -0.48
C LEU A 22 25.03 -1.33 -0.57
N VAL A 23 26.21 -1.64 -1.14
CA VAL A 23 27.29 -0.67 -1.32
C VAL A 23 26.85 0.46 -2.26
N ALA A 24 26.23 0.12 -3.39
CA ALA A 24 25.70 1.10 -4.34
C ALA A 24 24.63 2.01 -3.71
N ALA A 25 23.83 1.47 -2.79
CA ALA A 25 22.85 2.21 -2.00
C ALA A 25 23.47 3.07 -0.86
N GLY A 26 24.80 3.03 -0.67
CA GLY A 26 25.49 3.70 0.44
C GLY A 26 25.20 3.09 1.81
N GLN A 27 24.79 1.82 1.85
CA GLN A 27 24.42 1.11 3.07
C GLN A 27 25.55 0.19 3.55
N PHE A 28 25.56 -0.08 4.86
CA PHE A 28 26.50 -1.03 5.44
C PHE A 28 26.30 -2.45 4.87
N ALA A 29 27.37 -2.98 4.28
CA ALA A 29 27.35 -4.22 3.50
C ALA A 29 28.30 -5.31 4.03
N GLU A 30 28.85 -5.14 5.24
CA GLU A 30 29.75 -6.11 5.85
C GLU A 30 29.04 -7.03 6.86
N HIS A 31 29.82 -7.79 7.62
CA HIS A 31 29.30 -8.60 8.71
C HIS A 31 28.61 -7.73 9.77
N PRO A 32 27.41 -8.10 10.26
CA PRO A 32 26.74 -9.40 10.11
C PRO A 32 25.73 -9.51 8.94
N VAL A 33 25.54 -8.48 8.11
CA VAL A 33 24.44 -8.41 7.13
C VAL A 33 24.56 -9.47 6.04
N THR A 34 25.76 -9.69 5.50
CA THR A 34 26.04 -10.71 4.47
C THR A 34 25.95 -12.13 5.02
N SER A 35 26.31 -12.35 6.28
CA SER A 35 26.21 -13.65 6.93
C SER A 35 24.76 -14.12 7.09
N VAL A 36 23.83 -13.20 7.38
CA VAL A 36 22.40 -13.51 7.48
C VAL A 36 21.85 -13.88 6.10
N ALA A 37 22.20 -13.11 5.07
CA ALA A 37 21.78 -13.39 3.69
C ALA A 37 22.27 -14.77 3.23
N ARG A 38 23.56 -15.07 3.40
CA ARG A 38 24.14 -16.38 3.09
C ARG A 38 23.42 -17.52 3.81
N THR A 39 23.21 -17.38 5.13
CA THR A 39 22.54 -18.42 5.93
C THR A 39 21.12 -18.68 5.44
N PHE A 40 20.36 -17.62 5.16
CA PHE A 40 19.00 -17.72 4.66
C PHE A 40 18.95 -18.36 3.27
N LEU A 41 19.79 -17.90 2.33
CA LEU A 41 19.82 -18.40 0.96
C LEU A 41 20.26 -19.88 0.89
N ALA A 42 21.20 -20.29 1.74
CA ALA A 42 21.65 -21.67 1.79
C ALA A 42 20.63 -22.64 2.43
N ARG A 43 19.87 -22.19 3.44
CA ARG A 43 18.94 -23.07 4.20
C ARG A 43 17.52 -23.06 3.65
N VAL A 44 17.03 -21.89 3.25
CA VAL A 44 15.66 -21.68 2.80
C VAL A 44 15.65 -21.47 1.29
N GLY A 45 16.50 -20.57 0.80
CA GLY A 45 16.53 -20.20 -0.62
C GLY A 45 15.23 -19.54 -1.08
N LEU A 46 15.15 -19.20 -2.36
CA LEU A 46 13.99 -18.51 -2.95
C LEU A 46 12.77 -19.44 -2.98
N ASP A 47 12.94 -20.65 -3.51
CA ASP A 47 11.86 -21.63 -3.62
C ASP A 47 11.34 -22.10 -2.26
N GLY A 48 12.24 -22.28 -1.29
CA GLY A 48 11.83 -22.65 0.06
C GLY A 48 11.01 -21.56 0.71
N TRP A 49 11.38 -20.29 0.53
CA TRP A 49 10.60 -19.16 1.04
C TRP A 49 9.20 -19.11 0.41
N ALA A 50 9.10 -19.31 -0.91
CA ALA A 50 7.83 -19.26 -1.62
C ALA A 50 6.86 -20.37 -1.18
N ARG A 51 7.39 -21.52 -0.72
CA ARG A 51 6.61 -22.64 -0.19
C ARG A 51 6.27 -22.53 1.30
N LEU A 52 6.87 -21.59 2.04
CA LEU A 52 6.54 -21.40 3.46
C LEU A 52 5.07 -20.95 3.62
N PRO A 53 4.36 -21.45 4.63
CA PRO A 53 3.09 -20.86 5.05
C PRO A 53 3.23 -19.37 5.35
N LEU A 54 2.17 -18.59 5.09
CA LEU A 54 2.18 -17.14 5.28
C LEU A 54 2.58 -16.71 6.70
N ALA A 55 2.11 -17.45 7.71
CA ALA A 55 2.47 -17.19 9.11
C ALA A 55 3.98 -17.31 9.34
N ASP A 56 4.62 -18.33 8.76
CA ASP A 56 6.06 -18.56 8.87
C ASP A 56 6.85 -17.50 8.10
N GLN A 57 6.37 -17.12 6.91
CA GLN A 57 6.95 -15.99 6.15
C GLN A 57 6.93 -14.69 6.97
N CYS A 58 5.85 -14.41 7.69
CA CYS A 58 5.75 -13.24 8.57
C CYS A 58 6.61 -13.36 9.83
N ALA A 59 6.75 -14.56 10.39
CA ALA A 59 7.51 -14.84 11.61
C ALA A 59 9.03 -14.73 11.42
N LEU A 60 9.53 -14.71 10.17
CA LEU A 60 10.95 -14.55 9.88
C LEU A 60 11.56 -13.32 10.58
N PRO A 61 12.78 -13.43 11.14
CA PRO A 61 13.44 -12.30 11.79
C PRO A 61 13.58 -11.08 10.87
N THR A 62 13.53 -9.86 11.42
CA THR A 62 13.63 -8.61 10.65
C THR A 62 14.83 -8.57 9.71
N LYS A 63 16.00 -9.10 10.14
CA LYS A 63 17.21 -9.15 9.32
C LYS A 63 17.02 -10.02 8.06
N VAL A 64 16.27 -11.12 8.16
CA VAL A 64 15.92 -11.98 7.02
C VAL A 64 14.88 -11.32 6.14
N ARG A 65 13.84 -10.70 6.72
CA ARG A 65 12.82 -9.97 5.96
C ARG A 65 13.40 -8.83 5.12
N ARG A 66 14.52 -8.23 5.53
CA ARG A 66 15.27 -7.25 4.72
C ARG A 66 15.84 -7.88 3.45
N VAL A 67 16.46 -9.06 3.56
CA VAL A 67 16.97 -9.82 2.39
C VAL A 67 15.82 -10.20 1.47
N VAL A 68 14.69 -10.67 2.01
CA VAL A 68 13.47 -10.97 1.24
C VAL A 68 12.95 -9.71 0.55
N SER A 69 12.93 -8.56 1.23
CA SER A 69 12.51 -7.29 0.64
C SER A 69 13.40 -6.86 -0.53
N TRP A 70 14.72 -7.06 -0.41
CA TRP A 70 15.65 -6.84 -1.51
C TRP A 70 15.40 -7.78 -2.69
N LEU A 71 15.20 -9.09 -2.43
CA LEU A 71 14.86 -10.07 -3.48
C LEU A 71 13.57 -9.68 -4.22
N ILE A 72 12.57 -9.16 -3.49
CA ILE A 72 11.31 -8.67 -4.06
C ILE A 72 11.54 -7.44 -4.95
N VAL A 73 12.22 -6.42 -4.41
CA VAL A 73 12.44 -5.15 -5.11
C VAL A 73 13.28 -5.35 -6.37
N THR A 74 14.23 -6.28 -6.35
CA THR A 74 15.08 -6.59 -7.50
C THR A 74 14.47 -7.61 -8.46
N GLY A 75 13.19 -7.98 -8.28
CA GLY A 75 12.46 -8.87 -9.19
C GLY A 75 12.86 -10.35 -9.11
N ARG A 76 13.74 -10.72 -8.18
CA ARG A 76 14.20 -12.11 -7.98
C ARG A 76 13.15 -12.97 -7.28
N LEU A 77 12.19 -12.34 -6.59
CA LEU A 77 11.15 -13.02 -5.85
C LEU A 77 9.82 -12.28 -6.00
N ARG A 78 8.75 -13.02 -6.29
CA ARG A 78 7.40 -12.45 -6.42
C ARG A 78 6.57 -12.75 -5.17
N PRO A 79 6.18 -11.74 -4.37
CA PRO A 79 5.38 -11.96 -3.17
C PRO A 79 3.90 -12.15 -3.52
N SER A 80 3.14 -12.74 -2.59
CA SER A 80 1.68 -12.70 -2.64
C SER A 80 1.15 -11.37 -2.07
N ALA A 81 -0.07 -10.98 -2.46
CA ALA A 81 -0.73 -9.80 -1.88
C ALA A 81 -0.96 -9.98 -0.37
N ASP A 82 -1.28 -11.19 0.07
CA ASP A 82 -1.44 -11.54 1.49
C ASP A 82 -0.14 -11.32 2.28
N TYR A 83 1.03 -11.69 1.73
CA TYR A 83 2.33 -11.39 2.35
C TYR A 83 2.56 -9.89 2.52
N LEU A 84 2.30 -9.10 1.47
CA LEU A 84 2.51 -7.64 1.49
C LEU A 84 1.62 -6.91 2.50
N VAL A 85 0.43 -7.46 2.78
CA VAL A 85 -0.53 -6.90 3.72
C VAL A 85 -0.27 -7.38 5.15
N ALA A 86 -0.12 -8.69 5.34
CA ALA A 86 0.04 -9.33 6.64
C ALA A 86 1.41 -8.99 7.25
N CYS A 87 2.50 -9.24 6.52
CA CYS A 87 3.85 -9.11 7.06
C CYS A 87 4.40 -7.67 6.99
N ARG A 88 3.76 -6.79 6.21
CA ARG A 88 4.11 -5.36 6.05
C ARG A 88 5.61 -5.11 5.79
N PRO A 89 6.22 -5.73 4.78
CA PRO A 89 7.62 -5.47 4.45
C PRO A 89 7.84 -3.98 4.11
N TYR A 90 9.00 -3.45 4.50
CA TYR A 90 9.42 -2.06 4.24
C TYR A 90 9.88 -1.86 2.79
N LEU A 91 9.07 -2.31 1.81
CA LEU A 91 9.47 -2.33 0.40
C LEU A 91 9.70 -0.93 -0.18
N GLY A 92 8.91 0.06 0.22
CA GLY A 92 9.05 1.42 -0.29
C GLY A 92 10.43 2.02 0.03
N GLU A 93 10.94 1.79 1.25
CA GLU A 93 12.25 2.29 1.65
C GLU A 93 13.38 1.53 0.94
N VAL A 94 13.29 0.20 0.88
CA VAL A 94 14.27 -0.62 0.14
C VAL A 94 14.30 -0.21 -1.33
N ALA A 95 13.15 -0.06 -1.98
CA ALA A 95 13.05 0.39 -3.36
C ALA A 95 13.52 1.82 -3.59
N ALA A 96 13.36 2.72 -2.62
CA ALA A 96 13.87 4.09 -2.73
C ALA A 96 15.41 4.11 -2.84
N HIS A 97 16.09 3.14 -2.22
CA HIS A 97 17.54 2.97 -2.35
C HIS A 97 17.94 2.33 -3.67
N HIS A 98 17.27 1.24 -4.09
CA HIS A 98 17.65 0.51 -5.31
C HIS A 98 17.23 1.22 -6.61
N HIS A 99 16.10 1.92 -6.58
CA HIS A 99 15.60 2.72 -7.71
C HIS A 99 15.76 4.22 -7.44
N ARG A 100 16.91 4.62 -6.90
CA ARG A 100 17.18 5.97 -6.39
C ARG A 100 16.82 7.07 -7.39
N ALA A 101 17.31 6.98 -8.62
CA ALA A 101 17.06 7.98 -9.66
C ALA A 101 15.56 8.12 -9.98
N LEU A 102 14.82 7.00 -10.01
CA LEU A 102 13.37 7.04 -10.20
C LEU A 102 12.67 7.64 -8.97
N HIS A 103 13.05 7.24 -7.76
CA HIS A 103 12.47 7.73 -6.52
C HIS A 103 12.67 9.24 -6.33
N GLU A 104 13.84 9.77 -6.67
CA GLU A 104 14.15 11.21 -6.63
C GLU A 104 13.27 11.99 -7.63
N ARG A 105 13.14 11.50 -8.87
CA ARG A 105 12.22 12.08 -9.85
C ARG A 105 10.76 12.00 -9.39
N PHE A 106 10.34 10.86 -8.86
CA PHE A 106 8.99 10.65 -8.32
C PHE A 106 8.68 11.62 -7.20
N THR A 107 9.61 11.80 -6.26
CA THR A 107 9.44 12.74 -5.16
C THR A 107 9.33 14.17 -5.67
N THR A 108 10.19 14.56 -6.62
CA THR A 108 10.18 15.88 -7.24
C THR A 108 8.85 16.17 -7.94
N VAL A 109 8.42 15.30 -8.86
CA VAL A 109 7.15 15.46 -9.58
C VAL A 109 5.96 15.44 -8.62
N SER A 110 5.97 14.58 -7.59
CA SER A 110 4.87 14.57 -6.61
C SER A 110 4.76 15.89 -5.84
N ALA A 111 5.89 16.54 -5.54
CA ALA A 111 5.92 17.82 -4.85
C ALA A 111 5.44 18.95 -5.76
N GLU A 112 5.83 18.94 -7.04
CA GLU A 112 5.32 19.86 -8.07
C GLU A 112 3.80 19.75 -8.26
N LEU A 113 3.26 18.53 -8.15
CA LEU A 113 1.81 18.28 -8.15
C LEU A 113 1.10 18.67 -6.84
N GLY A 114 1.85 19.17 -5.85
CA GLY A 114 1.32 19.65 -4.57
C GLY A 114 1.06 18.57 -3.52
N PHE A 115 1.58 17.34 -3.70
CA PHE A 115 1.47 16.30 -2.68
C PHE A 115 2.44 16.55 -1.52
N ALA A 116 1.93 16.40 -0.29
CA ALA A 116 2.76 16.47 0.90
C ALA A 116 3.74 15.27 0.97
N PRO A 117 4.95 15.43 1.54
CA PRO A 117 5.98 14.38 1.57
C PRO A 117 5.50 13.05 2.16
N PHE A 118 4.64 13.09 3.19
CA PHE A 118 4.05 11.90 3.77
C PHE A 118 3.17 11.14 2.77
N VAL A 119 2.37 11.87 1.98
CA VAL A 119 1.51 11.30 0.94
C VAL A 119 2.36 10.71 -0.18
N THR A 120 3.41 11.41 -0.63
CA THR A 120 4.39 10.91 -1.59
C THR A 120 4.98 9.57 -1.16
N ARG A 121 5.36 9.43 0.11
CA ARG A 121 5.90 8.16 0.64
C ARG A 121 4.87 7.02 0.57
N LEU A 122 3.58 7.31 0.83
CA LEU A 122 2.51 6.32 0.70
C LEU A 122 2.27 5.95 -0.76
N GLN A 123 2.25 6.93 -1.67
CA GLN A 123 2.13 6.71 -3.11
C GLN A 123 3.27 5.82 -3.62
N TRP A 124 4.52 6.17 -3.29
CA TRP A 124 5.71 5.38 -3.64
C TRP A 124 5.61 3.95 -3.10
N SER A 125 5.27 3.78 -1.82
CA SER A 125 5.08 2.45 -1.24
C SER A 125 3.97 1.66 -1.94
N ALA A 126 2.92 2.30 -2.44
CA ALA A 126 1.84 1.63 -3.16
C ALA A 126 2.28 1.20 -4.56
N THR A 127 3.00 2.08 -5.28
CA THR A 127 3.63 1.79 -6.58
C THR A 127 4.53 0.56 -6.50
N VAL A 128 5.46 0.54 -5.53
CA VAL A 128 6.42 -0.55 -5.37
C VAL A 128 5.71 -1.88 -5.06
N LYS A 129 4.63 -1.85 -4.26
CA LYS A 129 3.84 -3.07 -4.00
C LYS A 129 3.13 -3.57 -5.24
N ALA A 130 2.55 -2.69 -6.06
CA ALA A 130 1.93 -3.09 -7.31
C ALA A 130 2.95 -3.66 -8.30
N ALA A 131 4.11 -3.02 -8.43
CA ALA A 131 5.21 -3.50 -9.26
C ALA A 131 5.74 -4.87 -8.80
N ALA A 132 5.96 -5.04 -7.50
CA ALA A 132 6.35 -6.31 -6.90
C ALA A 132 5.32 -7.42 -7.18
N LEU A 133 4.02 -7.13 -7.08
CA LEU A 133 2.97 -8.10 -7.41
C LEU A 133 2.94 -8.46 -8.90
N ALA A 134 3.35 -7.56 -9.78
CA ALA A 134 3.46 -7.83 -11.21
C ALA A 134 4.79 -8.51 -11.59
N GLY A 135 5.78 -8.53 -10.69
CA GLY A 135 7.14 -8.96 -11.00
C GLY A 135 7.87 -7.97 -11.92
N LEU A 136 7.50 -6.69 -11.86
CA LEU A 136 8.06 -5.62 -12.69
C LEU A 136 8.90 -4.67 -11.85
N ALA A 137 9.88 -4.02 -12.48
CA ALA A 137 10.52 -2.87 -11.88
C ALA A 137 9.53 -1.67 -11.85
N PRO A 138 9.64 -0.73 -10.88
CA PRO A 138 8.68 0.36 -10.76
C PRO A 138 8.62 1.32 -11.96
N ASP A 139 9.70 1.43 -12.75
CA ASP A 139 9.78 2.18 -14.01
C ASP A 139 9.19 1.45 -15.22
N GLN A 140 8.87 0.17 -15.08
CA GLN A 140 8.24 -0.66 -16.11
C GLN A 140 6.76 -0.92 -15.83
N LEU A 141 6.20 -0.24 -14.83
CA LEU A 141 4.84 -0.49 -14.37
C LEU A 141 3.82 -0.05 -15.41
N THR A 142 2.94 -0.96 -15.82
CA THR A 142 1.83 -0.64 -16.72
C THR A 142 0.56 -0.28 -15.94
N LYS A 143 -0.39 0.37 -16.62
CA LYS A 143 -1.70 0.69 -16.03
C LYS A 143 -2.48 -0.56 -15.62
N GLU A 144 -2.39 -1.61 -16.42
CA GLU A 144 -3.01 -2.91 -16.12
C GLU A 144 -2.37 -3.54 -14.88
N ALA A 145 -1.05 -3.55 -14.77
CA ALA A 145 -0.34 -4.05 -13.60
C ALA A 145 -0.71 -3.28 -12.33
N LEU A 146 -0.84 -1.95 -12.42
CA LEU A 146 -1.26 -1.10 -11.31
C LEU A 146 -2.70 -1.43 -10.85
N GLU A 147 -3.63 -1.65 -11.78
CA GLU A 147 -5.01 -2.02 -11.45
C GLU A 147 -5.11 -3.44 -10.88
N ASN A 148 -4.42 -4.41 -11.47
CA ASN A 148 -4.35 -5.77 -10.93
C ASN A 148 -3.76 -5.76 -9.51
N GLY A 149 -2.72 -4.96 -9.27
CA GLY A 149 -2.16 -4.71 -7.94
C GLY A 149 -3.18 -4.09 -6.97
N ARG A 150 -3.95 -3.08 -7.42
CA ARG A 150 -5.02 -2.43 -6.64
C ARG A 150 -6.06 -3.45 -6.18
N VAL A 151 -6.56 -4.28 -7.08
CA VAL A 151 -7.56 -5.32 -6.79
C VAL A 151 -7.00 -6.34 -5.80
N ALA A 152 -5.80 -6.88 -6.07
CA ALA A 152 -5.19 -7.91 -5.23
C ALA A 152 -4.90 -7.41 -3.81
N LEU A 153 -4.32 -6.22 -3.67
CA LEU A 153 -4.02 -5.62 -2.36
C LEU A 153 -5.29 -5.25 -1.58
N THR A 154 -6.33 -4.77 -2.28
CA THR A 154 -7.63 -4.48 -1.66
C THR A 154 -8.28 -5.75 -1.11
N ALA A 155 -8.28 -6.83 -1.90
CA ALA A 155 -8.81 -8.12 -1.46
C ALA A 155 -8.03 -8.67 -0.25
N ALA A 156 -6.70 -8.58 -0.26
CA ALA A 156 -5.86 -9.00 0.86
C ALA A 156 -6.09 -8.14 2.12
N LEU A 157 -6.24 -6.82 1.97
CA LEU A 157 -6.59 -5.93 3.08
C LEU A 157 -7.94 -6.29 3.71
N SER A 158 -8.94 -6.60 2.90
CA SER A 158 -10.26 -7.02 3.40
C SER A 158 -10.19 -8.33 4.18
N ARG A 159 -9.34 -9.28 3.78
CA ARG A 159 -9.14 -10.55 4.50
C ARG A 159 -8.40 -10.37 5.82
N HIS A 160 -7.26 -9.67 5.81
CA HIS A 160 -6.35 -9.59 6.96
C HIS A 160 -6.67 -8.44 7.92
N ARG A 161 -7.42 -7.43 7.47
CA ARG A 161 -7.75 -6.24 8.26
C ARG A 161 -9.17 -5.74 7.97
N PRO A 162 -10.19 -6.57 8.28
CA PRO A 162 -11.58 -6.16 8.13
C PRO A 162 -11.85 -4.89 8.96
N GLY A 163 -12.60 -3.95 8.40
CA GLY A 163 -12.97 -2.69 9.05
C GLY A 163 -11.85 -1.64 9.14
N SER A 164 -10.62 -1.92 8.67
CA SER A 164 -9.56 -0.92 8.67
C SER A 164 -9.74 0.13 7.57
N HIS A 165 -9.30 1.36 7.82
CA HIS A 165 -9.18 2.41 6.80
C HIS A 165 -8.11 2.10 5.73
N GLY A 166 -7.49 0.92 5.75
CA GLY A 166 -6.40 0.53 4.86
C GLY A 166 -6.79 0.53 3.38
N VAL A 167 -8.00 0.10 3.04
CA VAL A 167 -8.49 0.09 1.65
C VAL A 167 -8.64 1.51 1.11
N MET A 168 -9.17 2.43 1.91
CA MET A 168 -9.31 3.84 1.53
C MET A 168 -7.94 4.51 1.38
N ALA A 169 -7.04 4.26 2.34
CA ALA A 169 -5.67 4.79 2.28
C ALA A 169 -4.90 4.27 1.06
N LEU A 170 -5.01 2.97 0.76
CA LEU A 170 -4.42 2.37 -0.44
C LEU A 170 -4.99 2.97 -1.72
N SER A 171 -6.32 3.14 -1.79
CA SER A 171 -6.97 3.71 -2.98
C SER A 171 -6.51 5.14 -3.25
N GLY A 172 -6.44 5.97 -2.20
CA GLY A 172 -5.91 7.33 -2.31
C GLY A 172 -4.44 7.38 -2.72
N ALA A 173 -3.61 6.51 -2.14
CA ALA A 173 -2.19 6.40 -2.48
C ALA A 173 -1.99 5.96 -3.94
N LEU A 174 -2.72 4.94 -4.42
CA LEU A 174 -2.62 4.47 -5.80
C LEU A 174 -3.15 5.49 -6.80
N PHE A 175 -4.19 6.26 -6.45
CA PHE A 175 -4.69 7.34 -7.30
C PHE A 175 -3.62 8.42 -7.49
N GLY A 176 -3.01 8.92 -6.41
CA GLY A 176 -1.96 9.92 -6.50
C GLY A 176 -0.68 9.39 -7.16
N ALA A 177 -0.36 8.12 -6.94
CA ALA A 177 0.74 7.44 -7.62
C ALA A 177 0.53 7.38 -9.15
N GLU A 178 -0.68 7.02 -9.60
CA GLU A 178 -1.03 6.96 -11.02
C GLU A 178 -0.86 8.33 -11.70
N THR A 179 -1.28 9.42 -11.03
CA THR A 179 -1.03 10.79 -11.51
C THR A 179 0.46 11.10 -11.61
N THR A 180 1.24 10.80 -10.58
CA THR A 180 2.69 11.07 -10.55
C THR A 180 3.43 10.27 -11.63
N LEU A 181 3.10 8.99 -11.81
CA LEU A 181 3.71 8.12 -12.82
C LEU A 181 3.37 8.53 -14.25
N TYR A 182 2.16 9.05 -14.49
CA TYR A 182 1.79 9.64 -15.78
C TYR A 182 2.67 10.85 -16.12
N HIS A 183 2.87 11.76 -15.16
CA HIS A 183 3.74 12.94 -15.39
C HIS A 183 5.23 12.57 -15.51
N LEU A 184 5.66 11.44 -14.96
CA LEU A 184 7.00 10.87 -15.18
C LEU A 184 7.15 10.19 -16.55
N GLY A 185 6.07 10.02 -17.32
CA GLY A 185 6.08 9.26 -18.58
C GLY A 185 6.22 7.74 -18.40
N VAL A 186 5.98 7.22 -17.19
CA VAL A 186 5.96 5.76 -16.93
C VAL A 186 4.63 5.15 -17.37
N LEU A 187 3.53 5.89 -17.20
CA LEU A 187 2.21 5.48 -17.64
C LEU A 187 1.75 6.33 -18.83
N ASP A 188 1.17 5.69 -19.84
CA ASP A 188 0.66 6.37 -21.04
C ASP A 188 -0.65 7.13 -20.82
N ALA A 189 -1.34 6.88 -19.71
CA ALA A 189 -2.64 7.46 -19.41
C ALA A 189 -2.74 7.91 -17.96
N SER A 190 -3.35 9.07 -17.77
CA SER A 190 -3.54 9.66 -16.45
C SER A 190 -4.55 8.89 -15.59
N ALA A 191 -4.50 9.18 -14.29
CA ALA A 191 -5.45 8.67 -13.31
C ALA A 191 -6.88 9.11 -13.66
N GLN A 192 -7.75 8.14 -13.89
CA GLN A 192 -9.18 8.42 -14.07
C GLN A 192 -9.90 8.27 -12.75
N ARG A 193 -10.60 9.33 -12.33
CA ARG A 193 -11.47 9.29 -11.15
C ARG A 193 -12.67 8.41 -11.46
N ARG A 194 -12.56 7.11 -11.20
CA ARG A 194 -13.68 6.18 -11.35
C ARG A 194 -14.67 6.44 -10.20
N PRO A 195 -15.93 6.80 -10.47
CA PRO A 195 -16.96 6.74 -9.46
C PRO A 195 -16.99 5.30 -8.97
N GLY A 196 -16.75 5.07 -7.67
CA GLY A 196 -16.87 3.72 -7.12
C GLY A 196 -18.22 3.14 -7.51
N ASP A 197 -18.23 1.95 -8.08
CA ASP A 197 -19.46 1.34 -8.57
C ASP A 197 -20.34 0.94 -7.38
N ARG A 198 -21.20 1.88 -6.98
CA ARG A 198 -22.24 1.68 -5.97
C ARG A 198 -23.53 1.19 -6.62
N SER A 199 -23.52 0.70 -7.86
CA SER A 199 -24.72 0.18 -8.54
C SER A 199 -25.34 -0.96 -7.73
N ALA A 200 -24.55 -1.93 -7.31
CA ALA A 200 -25.00 -3.08 -6.54
C ALA A 200 -25.56 -2.67 -5.15
N THR A 201 -24.86 -1.80 -4.42
CA THR A 201 -25.35 -1.27 -3.14
C THR A 201 -26.65 -0.48 -3.32
N ARG A 202 -26.77 0.29 -4.39
CA ARG A 202 -28.01 1.04 -4.71
C ARG A 202 -29.14 0.10 -5.11
N ALA A 203 -28.85 -0.95 -5.89
CA ALA A 203 -29.84 -1.94 -6.29
C ALA A 203 -30.36 -2.71 -5.07
N ALA A 204 -29.47 -3.12 -4.16
CA ALA A 204 -29.85 -3.75 -2.90
C ALA A 204 -30.67 -2.79 -1.99
N ALA A 205 -30.26 -1.53 -1.90
CA ALA A 205 -31.03 -0.53 -1.15
C ALA A 205 -32.42 -0.28 -1.76
N TRP A 206 -32.53 -0.25 -3.09
CA TRP A 206 -33.82 -0.14 -3.79
C TRP A 206 -34.70 -1.37 -3.63
N ALA A 207 -34.12 -2.57 -3.66
CA ALA A 207 -34.84 -3.82 -3.44
C ALA A 207 -35.36 -3.97 -2.00
N ALA A 208 -34.78 -3.25 -1.04
CA ALA A 208 -35.22 -3.22 0.35
C ALA A 208 -36.35 -2.20 0.62
N VAL A 209 -36.72 -1.36 -0.36
CA VAL A 209 -37.81 -0.40 -0.23
C VAL A 209 -39.16 -1.13 -0.40
N PRO A 210 -40.13 -0.97 0.52
CA PRO A 210 -41.46 -1.54 0.36
C PRO A 210 -42.14 -1.10 -0.94
N ASP A 211 -42.82 -2.02 -1.63
CA ASP A 211 -43.34 -1.83 -3.00
C ASP A 211 -44.19 -0.57 -3.18
N ARG A 212 -45.03 -0.25 -2.18
CA ARG A 212 -45.88 0.95 -2.22
C ARG A 212 -45.06 2.23 -2.21
N LEU A 213 -44.00 2.28 -1.41
CA LEU A 213 -43.08 3.43 -1.36
C LEU A 213 -42.20 3.50 -2.61
N ALA A 214 -41.75 2.35 -3.12
CA ALA A 214 -40.97 2.30 -4.35
C ALA A 214 -41.78 2.83 -5.55
N ALA A 215 -43.06 2.45 -5.66
CA ALA A 215 -43.97 2.95 -6.70
C ALA A 215 -44.17 4.47 -6.60
N THR A 216 -44.40 5.00 -5.38
CA THR A 216 -44.54 6.44 -5.15
C THR A 216 -43.27 7.21 -5.48
N LEU A 217 -42.10 6.72 -5.06
CA LEU A 217 -40.80 7.34 -5.35
C LEU A 217 -40.45 7.30 -6.85
N CYS A 218 -40.77 6.21 -7.54
CA CYS A 218 -40.63 6.13 -9.00
C CYS A 218 -41.52 7.15 -9.70
N GLY A 219 -42.80 7.26 -9.32
CA GLY A 219 -43.72 8.28 -9.85
C GLY A 219 -43.24 9.71 -9.61
N TYR A 220 -42.71 9.99 -8.41
CA TYR A 220 -42.10 11.29 -8.10
C TYR A 220 -40.86 11.58 -8.96
N ILE A 221 -39.97 10.60 -9.15
CA ILE A 221 -38.78 10.74 -10.01
C ILE A 221 -39.19 10.99 -11.47
N GLU A 222 -40.24 10.34 -11.97
CA GLU A 222 -40.77 10.58 -13.31
C GLU A 222 -41.39 11.97 -13.44
N GLN A 223 -42.12 12.44 -12.43
CA GLN A 223 -42.68 13.79 -12.39
C GLN A 223 -41.58 14.87 -12.37
N VAL A 224 -40.46 14.61 -11.68
CA VAL A 224 -39.29 15.52 -11.59
C VAL A 224 -38.38 15.43 -12.84
N ARG A 225 -38.51 14.39 -13.66
CA ARG A 225 -37.78 14.25 -14.95
C ARG A 225 -38.33 15.15 -16.05
N LEU A 226 -39.61 15.54 -15.97
CA LEU A 226 -40.27 16.38 -16.98
C LEU A 226 -39.73 17.84 -17.03
N PRO A 227 -39.39 18.50 -15.90
CA PRO A 227 -38.85 19.87 -15.93
C PRO A 227 -37.32 20.00 -15.93
N LEU A 228 -36.52 18.91 -15.86
CA LEU A 228 -35.07 19.00 -15.64
C LEU A 228 -34.24 18.43 -16.81
N ARG A 229 -33.19 19.17 -17.22
CA ARG A 229 -32.19 18.70 -18.21
C ARG A 229 -31.60 17.33 -17.79
N PRO A 230 -31.23 16.43 -18.73
CA PRO A 230 -30.81 15.05 -18.44
C PRO A 230 -29.69 14.89 -17.40
N ALA A 231 -28.78 15.86 -17.28
CA ALA A 231 -27.70 15.86 -16.28
C ALA A 231 -28.19 15.99 -14.82
N THR A 232 -29.36 16.56 -14.59
CA THR A 232 -29.94 16.79 -13.25
C THR A 232 -30.68 15.56 -12.72
N VAL A 233 -31.13 14.68 -13.61
CA VAL A 233 -31.79 13.40 -13.28
C VAL A 233 -30.82 12.42 -12.58
N TYR A 234 -29.54 12.50 -12.91
CA TYR A 234 -28.49 11.74 -12.21
C TYR A 234 -28.25 12.23 -10.77
N HIS A 235 -28.59 13.49 -10.48
CA HIS A 235 -28.52 14.08 -9.14
C HIS A 235 -29.80 13.86 -8.32
N GLY A 236 -30.98 13.76 -8.94
CA GLY A 236 -32.22 13.35 -8.27
C GLY A 236 -32.10 11.94 -7.67
N ARG A 237 -31.55 10.99 -8.43
CA ARG A 237 -31.20 9.63 -7.91
C ARG A 237 -30.12 9.61 -6.83
N LYS A 238 -29.42 10.72 -6.60
CA LYS A 238 -28.45 10.90 -5.50
C LYS A 238 -29.05 11.61 -4.28
N ARG A 239 -30.23 12.26 -4.38
CA ARG A 239 -30.65 13.27 -3.40
C ARG A 239 -32.09 13.21 -2.89
N THR A 240 -32.84 12.13 -3.12
CA THR A 240 -34.19 11.94 -2.57
C THR A 240 -34.38 10.46 -2.19
N VAL A 241 -34.95 10.01 -1.06
CA VAL A 241 -35.60 10.61 0.11
C VAL A 241 -35.35 9.65 1.31
N ILE A 242 -34.18 9.67 1.93
CA ILE A 242 -33.93 8.93 3.21
C ILE A 242 -33.23 9.83 4.25
N SER A 243 -32.62 10.94 3.83
CA SER A 243 -31.94 11.85 4.75
C SER A 243 -32.86 12.89 5.41
N GLU A 244 -33.92 13.37 4.74
CA GLU A 244 -34.76 14.43 5.31
C GLU A 244 -35.74 13.94 6.38
N GLU A 245 -36.36 12.76 6.24
CA GLU A 245 -37.19 12.18 7.31
C GLU A 245 -36.34 11.71 8.51
N ALA A 246 -35.11 11.22 8.25
CA ALA A 246 -34.18 10.86 9.32
C ALA A 246 -33.63 12.08 10.08
N GLU A 247 -33.42 13.22 9.41
CA GLU A 247 -33.03 14.48 10.06
C GLU A 247 -34.17 15.15 10.83
N GLN A 248 -35.42 15.03 10.38
CA GLN A 248 -36.59 15.51 11.13
C GLN A 248 -36.84 14.69 12.40
N LEU A 249 -36.61 13.37 12.36
CA LEU A 249 -36.66 12.52 13.56
C LEU A 249 -35.49 12.76 14.54
N PHE A 250 -34.37 13.30 14.05
CA PHE A 250 -33.20 13.63 14.90
C PHE A 250 -33.31 15.00 15.57
N ARG A 251 -34.02 15.96 14.95
CA ARG A 251 -34.26 17.31 15.52
C ARG A 251 -35.30 17.34 16.65
N SER A 252 -36.08 16.28 16.85
CA SER A 252 -37.11 16.21 17.90
C SER A 252 -36.65 15.59 19.22
N LYS A 253 -35.35 15.27 19.37
CA LYS A 253 -34.80 14.81 20.65
C LYS A 253 -34.20 15.97 21.46
N PRO A 254 -34.57 16.12 22.76
CA PRO A 254 -34.04 17.19 23.60
C PRO A 254 -32.53 17.04 23.87
N ASN A 255 -31.91 18.20 24.06
CA ASN A 255 -30.49 18.51 23.91
C ASN A 255 -29.66 18.18 25.18
N SER A 256 -29.79 16.97 25.70
CA SER A 256 -28.99 16.48 26.82
C SER A 256 -28.53 15.06 26.50
N ASP A 257 -27.28 14.89 26.05
CA ASP A 257 -26.45 13.68 26.33
C ASP A 257 -25.15 13.55 25.54
N PHE A 258 -24.75 14.50 24.68
CA PHE A 258 -23.40 14.45 24.08
C PHE A 258 -22.36 15.20 24.92
N GLY A 259 -22.10 14.67 26.13
CA GLY A 259 -20.89 14.93 26.89
C GLY A 259 -19.79 13.92 26.53
N GLY A 260 -18.56 14.41 26.35
CA GLY A 260 -17.37 13.65 26.71
C GLY A 260 -16.51 13.05 25.58
N SER A 261 -15.36 13.70 25.38
CA SER A 261 -14.04 13.08 25.15
C SER A 261 -13.69 12.55 23.75
N ARG A 262 -13.05 13.43 22.97
CA ARG A 262 -12.06 13.06 21.96
C ARG A 262 -10.69 12.96 22.63
N THR A 263 -10.19 11.74 22.84
CA THR A 263 -8.78 11.51 23.18
C THR A 263 -8.00 11.28 21.89
N VAL A 264 -7.03 12.16 21.63
CA VAL A 264 -6.06 12.04 20.54
C VAL A 264 -5.00 11.04 20.96
N ILE A 265 -4.97 9.85 20.34
CA ILE A 265 -3.87 8.90 20.50
C ILE A 265 -2.79 9.25 19.46
N SER A 266 -1.73 9.89 19.93
CA SER A 266 -0.48 10.09 19.20
C SER A 266 0.31 8.79 19.22
N VAL A 267 0.57 8.20 18.04
CA VAL A 267 1.46 7.03 17.91
C VAL A 267 2.84 7.53 17.50
N GLN A 268 3.75 7.63 18.47
CA GLN A 268 5.18 7.75 18.21
C GLN A 268 5.69 6.46 17.57
N ALA A 269 6.19 6.54 16.34
CA ALA A 269 6.93 5.47 15.72
C ALA A 269 8.43 5.68 16.02
N GLU A 270 9.03 4.79 16.82
CA GLU A 270 10.47 4.74 17.01
C GLU A 270 11.18 4.32 15.70
N HIS A 271 12.16 5.11 15.28
CA HIS A 271 13.01 4.85 14.13
C HIS A 271 14.07 3.79 14.45
N PRO A 272 14.19 2.70 13.67
CA PRO A 272 15.20 1.65 13.92
C PRO A 272 16.63 2.00 13.46
N PHE A 273 16.88 3.21 12.93
CA PHE A 273 18.21 3.61 12.43
C PHE A 273 19.03 4.46 13.40
N ARG A 274 18.60 4.66 14.65
CA ARG A 274 19.42 5.33 15.66
C ARG A 274 20.23 4.31 16.47
N MET A 275 21.32 3.80 15.89
CA MET A 275 22.36 3.18 16.72
C MET A 275 23.02 4.27 17.56
N LYS A 276 23.00 4.09 18.88
CA LYS A 276 23.72 4.98 19.82
C LYS A 276 25.21 4.97 19.47
N PRO A 277 25.89 6.13 19.43
CA PRO A 277 27.34 6.13 19.33
C PRO A 277 27.92 5.41 20.55
N ASN A 278 28.78 4.42 20.31
CA ASN A 278 29.57 3.79 21.35
C ASN A 278 30.44 4.86 22.01
N SER A 279 30.15 5.14 23.28
CA SER A 279 31.04 5.85 24.19
C SER A 279 32.34 5.04 24.32
N MET A 280 33.37 5.42 23.56
CA MET A 280 34.75 5.11 23.93
C MET A 280 35.06 5.89 25.21
N GLY A 281 35.01 5.20 26.35
CA GLY A 281 35.50 5.71 27.62
C GLY A 281 37.02 5.81 27.57
N GLY A 282 37.52 7.00 27.25
CA GLY A 282 38.88 7.40 27.61
C GLY A 282 38.91 7.76 29.09
N CYS A 283 39.49 6.90 29.92
CA CYS A 283 39.95 7.28 31.25
C CYS A 283 41.46 7.47 31.19
N GLY A 284 41.88 8.72 31.12
CA GLY A 284 43.21 9.17 31.47
C GLY A 284 43.09 10.47 32.27
N GLY A 285 43.73 10.53 33.44
CA GLY A 285 44.11 11.80 34.08
C GLY A 285 43.80 11.96 35.57
N SER A 286 44.78 11.59 36.39
CA SER A 286 45.35 12.36 37.51
C SER A 286 44.54 12.65 38.79
N ILE A 287 45.01 12.08 39.91
CA ILE A 287 45.76 12.80 40.97
C ILE A 287 46.96 11.93 41.36
#